data_AF-A0A832HV68-F1
#
_entry.id   AF-A0A832HV68-F1
#
_cell.length_a   1.000
_cell.length_b   1.000
_cell.length_c   1.000
_cell.angle_alpha   90.00
_cell.angle_beta   90.00
_cell.angle_gamma   90.00
#
_symmetry.space_group_name_H-M   'P 1'
#
loop_
_entity.id
_entity.type
_entity.pdbx_description
1 polymer ?
#
loop_
_entity_poly.entity_id
_entity_poly.type
_entity_poly.pdbx_seq_one_letter_code
_entity_poly.pdbx_strand_id
1 'polypeptide(L)' 'MKLLIIVCVVFTLGCCMAIAGPRDAEWKKVDEAIEKGLPKTAIELLEPIIQGAMRDKAYGEAAKAIARRIVL' A
#
# COMPACT_ATOMS: atom_id res chain seq x y z
N MET A 1 -12.80 34.34 -21.42
CA MET A 1 -11.44 34.14 -20.84
C MET A 1 -11.49 33.69 -19.38
N LYS A 2 -12.23 34.34 -18.47
CA LYS A 2 -12.37 33.88 -17.06
C LYS A 2 -12.92 32.45 -16.91
N LEU A 3 -13.93 32.07 -17.71
CA LEU A 3 -14.53 30.72 -17.67
C LEU A 3 -13.55 29.62 -18.09
N LEU A 4 -12.64 29.92 -19.03
CA LEU A 4 -11.65 28.97 -19.55
C LEU A 4 -10.53 28.72 -18.52
N ILE A 5 -10.16 29.75 -17.76
CA ILE A 5 -9.20 29.65 -16.65
C ILE A 5 -9.79 28.83 -15.50
N ILE A 6 -11.07 29.01 -15.18
CA ILE A 6 -11.75 28.25 -14.12
C ILE A 6 -11.83 26.75 -14.48
N VAL A 7 -12.15 26.41 -15.74
CA VAL A 7 -12.19 25.02 -16.20
C VAL A 7 -10.80 24.38 -16.15
N CYS A 8 -9.74 25.09 -16.55
CA CYS A 8 -8.36 24.60 -16.42
C CYS A 8 -7.95 24.36 -14.96
N VAL A 9 -8.30 25.27 -14.04
CA VAL A 9 -7.95 25.15 -12.61
C VAL A 9 -8.67 23.97 -11.95
N VAL A 10 -9.95 23.77 -12.25
CA VAL A 10 -10.74 22.63 -11.75
C VAL A 10 -10.21 21.30 -12.30
N PHE A 11 -9.77 21.26 -13.56
CA PHE A 11 -9.18 20.07 -14.17
C PHE A 11 -7.81 19.71 -13.57
N THR A 12 -6.98 20.71 -13.24
CA THR A 12 -5.70 20.47 -12.54
C THR A 12 -5.87 20.05 -11.08
N LEU A 13 -6.90 20.54 -10.37
CA LEU A 13 -7.16 20.12 -8.98
C LEU A 13 -7.71 18.69 -8.88
N GLY A 14 -8.36 18.17 -9.92
CA GLY A 14 -8.94 16.82 -9.92
C GLY A 14 -7.95 15.66 -10.02
N CYS A 15 -6.68 15.93 -10.37
CA CYS A 15 -5.68 14.87 -10.63
C CYS A 15 -5.02 14.30 -9.37
N CYS A 16 -5.27 14.86 -8.18
CA CYS A 16 -4.67 14.39 -6.93
C CYS A 16 -5.46 13.25 -6.25
N MET A 17 -6.20 12.44 -7.00
CA MET A 17 -6.76 11.20 -6.47
C MET A 17 -5.62 10.21 -6.27
N ALA A 18 -5.17 10.05 -5.02
CA ALA A 18 -4.19 9.02 -4.66
C ALA A 18 -4.79 7.66 -5.01
N ILE A 19 -4.27 7.03 -6.06
CA ILE A 19 -4.64 5.68 -6.45
C ILE A 19 -4.03 4.76 -5.40
N ALA A 20 -4.86 4.00 -4.69
CA ALA A 20 -4.40 2.98 -3.76
C ALA A 20 -3.44 2.03 -4.49
N GLY A 21 -2.27 1.81 -3.88
CA GLY A 21 -1.26 0.91 -4.37
C GLY A 21 -1.72 -0.55 -4.32
N PRO A 22 -1.04 -1.44 -5.06
CA PRO A 22 -1.24 -2.87 -4.92
C PRO A 22 -1.09 -3.27 -3.45
N ARG A 23 -2.02 -4.09 -2.94
CA ARG A 23 -1.99 -4.68 -1.60
C ARG A 23 -2.02 -3.69 -0.41
N ASP A 24 -2.43 -2.43 -0.61
CA ASP A 24 -2.57 -1.46 0.49
C ASP A 24 -3.52 -1.95 1.59
N ALA A 25 -4.59 -2.66 1.22
CA ALA A 25 -5.54 -3.21 2.17
C ALA A 25 -4.92 -4.32 3.03
N GLU A 26 -4.03 -5.13 2.47
CA GLU A 26 -3.29 -6.19 3.15
C GLU A 26 -2.24 -5.61 4.10
N TRP A 27 -1.51 -4.59 3.65
CA TRP A 27 -0.58 -3.84 4.52
C TRP A 27 -1.29 -3.23 5.72
N LYS A 28 -2.49 -2.65 5.51
CA LYS A 28 -3.28 -2.12 6.61
C LYS A 28 -3.61 -3.17 7.67
N LYS A 29 -3.91 -4.41 7.28
CA LYS A 29 -4.16 -5.51 8.24
C LYS A 29 -2.91 -5.88 9.02
N VAL A 30 -1.74 -5.87 8.37
CA VAL A 30 -0.45 -6.09 9.04
C VAL A 30 -0.22 -5.02 10.10
N ASP A 31 -0.43 -3.74 9.74
CA ASP A 31 -0.27 -2.61 10.66
C ASP A 31 -1.25 -2.70 11.84
N GLU A 32 -2.52 -3.03 11.61
CA GLU A 32 -3.50 -3.24 12.67
C GLU A 32 -3.12 -4.38 13.63
N ALA A 33 -2.52 -5.47 13.13
CA ALA A 33 -2.04 -6.56 13.96
C ALA A 33 -0.84 -6.14 14.82
N ILE A 34 0.07 -5.33 14.26
CA ILE A 34 1.21 -4.76 14.99
C ILE A 34 0.73 -3.83 16.10
N GLU A 35 -0.20 -2.91 15.78
CA GLU A 35 -0.77 -1.97 16.76
C GLU A 35 -1.47 -2.69 17.92
N LYS A 36 -2.08 -3.85 17.66
CA LYS A 36 -2.70 -4.71 18.68
C LYS A 36 -1.71 -5.59 19.45
N GLY A 37 -0.41 -5.51 19.17
CA GLY A 37 0.59 -6.35 19.82
C GLY A 37 0.48 -7.84 19.46
N LEU A 38 0.03 -8.15 18.24
CA LEU A 38 -0.15 -9.52 17.72
C LEU A 38 0.91 -9.87 16.67
N PRO A 39 2.19 -10.05 17.04
CA PRO A 39 3.29 -10.22 16.07
C PRO A 39 3.15 -11.50 15.23
N LYS A 40 2.65 -12.60 15.81
CA LYS A 40 2.39 -13.85 15.07
C LYS A 40 1.36 -13.65 13.96
N THR A 41 0.27 -12.93 14.26
CA THR A 41 -0.77 -12.60 13.28
C THR A 41 -0.22 -11.67 12.19
N ALA A 42 0.59 -10.68 12.54
CA ALA A 42 1.25 -9.82 11.57
C ALA A 42 2.16 -10.62 10.61
N ILE A 43 2.91 -11.60 11.13
CA ILE A 43 3.76 -12.50 10.33
C ILE A 43 2.91 -13.35 9.36
N GLU A 44 1.80 -13.92 9.82
CA GLU A 44 0.89 -14.70 8.98
C GLU A 44 0.28 -13.85 7.86
N LEU A 45 -0.05 -12.59 8.16
CA LEU A 45 -0.60 -11.64 7.19
C LEU A 45 0.44 -11.15 6.17
N LEU A 46 1.74 -11.21 6.49
CA LEU A 46 2.82 -10.89 5.54
C LEU A 46 3.00 -11.97 4.46
N GLU A 47 2.67 -13.23 4.74
CA GLU A 47 2.86 -14.33 3.79
C GLU A 47 2.10 -14.12 2.46
N PRO A 48 0.80 -13.80 2.42
CA PRO A 48 0.11 -13.54 1.16
C PRO A 48 0.66 -12.31 0.42
N ILE A 49 1.21 -11.31 1.12
CA ILE A 49 1.87 -10.14 0.51
C ILE A 49 3.16 -10.59 -0.19
N ILE A 50 3.97 -11.42 0.47
CA ILE A 50 5.20 -11.98 -0.12
C ILE A 50 4.85 -12.78 -1.38
N GLN A 51 3.88 -13.71 -1.29
CA GLN A 51 3.51 -14.56 -2.42
C GLN A 51 2.91 -13.76 -3.59
N GLY A 52 2.08 -12.75 -3.30
CA GLY A 52 1.53 -11.84 -4.30
C GLY A 52 2.62 -11.03 -4.99
N ALA A 53 3.47 -10.37 -4.20
CA ALA A 53 4.57 -9.55 -4.72
C ALA A 53 5.58 -10.38 -5.54
N MET A 54 5.89 -11.61 -5.13
CA MET A 54 6.77 -12.50 -5.89
C MET A 54 6.15 -12.89 -7.24
N ARG A 55 4.85 -13.19 -7.28
CA ARG A 55 4.12 -13.54 -8.50
C ARG A 55 4.07 -12.38 -9.50
N ASP A 56 3.86 -11.17 -8.97
CA ASP A 56 3.80 -9.94 -9.76
C ASP A 56 5.18 -9.37 -10.10
N LYS A 57 6.26 -10.04 -9.66
CA LYS A 57 7.65 -9.57 -9.77
C LYS A 57 7.89 -8.20 -9.11
N ALA A 58 7.07 -7.83 -8.14
CA ALA A 58 7.20 -6.65 -7.29
C ALA A 58 8.25 -6.89 -6.19
N TYR A 59 9.50 -7.13 -6.60
CA TYR A 59 10.57 -7.58 -5.68
C TYR A 59 10.87 -6.60 -4.55
N GLY A 60 10.69 -5.29 -4.77
CA GLY A 60 10.85 -4.29 -3.71
C GLY A 60 9.84 -4.48 -2.58
N GLU A 61 8.59 -4.80 -2.91
CA GLU A 61 7.55 -5.07 -1.92
C GLU A 61 7.78 -6.42 -1.23
N ALA A 62 8.17 -7.45 -1.99
CA ALA A 62 8.52 -8.76 -1.43
C ALA A 62 9.68 -8.63 -0.41
N ALA A 63 10.74 -7.89 -0.76
CA ALA A 63 11.87 -7.64 0.13
C ALA A 63 11.44 -6.88 1.39
N LYS A 64 10.60 -5.84 1.25
CA LYS A 64 10.03 -5.11 2.40
C LYS A 64 9.26 -6.06 3.33
N ALA A 65 8.40 -6.92 2.79
CA ALA A 65 7.60 -7.85 3.57
C ALA A 65 8.47 -8.92 4.28
N ILE A 66 9.47 -9.47 3.59
CA ILE A 66 10.42 -10.43 4.17
C ILE A 66 11.23 -9.78 5.30
N ALA A 67 11.78 -8.58 5.07
CA ALA A 67 12.53 -7.85 6.09
C ALA A 67 11.65 -7.54 7.32
N ARG A 68 10.40 -7.12 7.10
CA ARG A 68 9.46 -6.87 8.19
C ARG A 68 9.20 -8.13 9.01
N ARG A 69 9.02 -9.28 8.36
CA ARG A 69 8.80 -10.58 9.01
C ARG A 69 9.96 -11.01 9.92
N ILE A 70 11.20 -10.61 9.61
CA ILE A 70 12.39 -10.93 10.42
C ILE A 70 12.48 -10.05 11.68
N VAL A 71 11.98 -8.81 11.60
CA VAL A 71 12.10 -7.81 12.69
C VAL A 71 10.95 -7.93 13.71
N LEU A 72 9.79 -8.49 13.31
CA LEU A 72 8.63 -8.70 14.17
C LEU A 72 8.79 -9.92 15.07
#